data_AF-A0A9E4CDS3-F1
#
_entry.id   AF-A0A9E4CDS3-F1
#
_cell.length_a   1.000
_cell.length_b   1.000
_cell.length_c   1.000
_cell.angle_alpha   90.00
_cell.angle_beta   90.00
_cell.angle_gamma   90.00
#
_symmetry.space_group_name_H-M   'P 1'
#
loop_
_entity.id
_entity.type
_entity.pdbx_description
1 polymer ?
#
loop_
_entity_poly.entity_id
_entity_poly.type
_entity_poly.pdbx_seq_one_letter_code
_entity_poly.pdbx_strand_id
1 'polypeptide(L)' 'MLSIRHSKTYRNFAAAYARLQQERIAVSPEFVADVEDGVYPAAEHIVSIDDHEFNAFLAQVK' A
#
# COMPACT_ATOMS: atom_id res chain seq x y z
N MET A 1 19.54 -8.97 26.99
CA MET A 1 18.11 -9.34 27.12
C MET A 1 18.05 -10.71 27.77
N LEU A 2 17.77 -10.76 29.07
CA LEU A 2 17.78 -12.01 29.85
C LEU A 2 16.56 -12.84 29.43
N SER A 3 16.78 -13.90 28.63
CA SER A 3 15.71 -14.87 28.38
C SER A 3 15.56 -15.73 29.64
N ILE A 4 14.35 -15.76 30.18
CA ILE A 4 13.96 -16.65 31.28
C ILE A 4 14.20 -18.07 30.78
N ARG A 5 15.01 -18.90 31.48
CA ARG A 5 15.53 -20.20 31.00
C ARG A 5 14.48 -21.26 30.58
N HIS A 6 13.18 -20.93 30.61
CA HIS A 6 12.06 -21.81 30.33
C HIS A 6 11.04 -21.28 29.31
N SER A 7 11.24 -20.10 28.69
CA SER A 7 10.30 -19.64 27.65
C SER A 7 10.57 -20.35 26.33
N LYS A 8 9.68 -21.25 25.90
CA LYS A 8 9.73 -21.87 24.57
C LYS A 8 9.04 -20.97 23.55
N THR A 9 9.81 -20.39 22.64
CA THR A 9 9.27 -19.63 21.50
C THR A 9 8.85 -20.59 20.40
N TYR A 10 7.56 -20.61 20.07
CA TYR A 10 7.01 -21.51 19.04
C TYR A 10 7.03 -20.91 17.63
N ARG A 11 6.89 -19.59 17.51
CA ARG A 11 6.90 -18.85 16.24
C ARG A 11 7.53 -17.47 16.45
N ASN A 12 8.26 -17.00 15.45
CA ASN A 12 8.81 -15.66 15.39
C ASN A 12 8.04 -14.85 14.34
N PHE A 13 6.90 -14.28 14.74
CA PHE A 13 6.08 -13.46 13.84
C PHE A 13 6.76 -12.15 13.45
N ALA A 14 7.66 -11.62 14.28
CA ALA A 14 8.42 -10.42 13.93
C ALA A 14 9.34 -10.69 12.72
N ALA A 15 10.05 -11.83 12.71
CA ALA A 15 10.85 -12.24 11.56
C ALA A 15 10.01 -12.55 10.33
N ALA A 16 8.85 -13.21 10.50
CA ALA A 16 7.93 -13.48 9.40
C ALA A 16 7.37 -12.18 8.78
N TYR A 17 6.99 -11.22 9.63
CA TYR A 17 6.51 -9.91 9.20
C TYR A 17 7.60 -9.13 8.45
N ALA A 18 8.83 -9.12 8.98
CA ALA A 18 9.96 -8.47 8.33
C ALA A 18 10.22 -9.03 6.93
N ARG A 19 10.16 -10.36 6.77
CA ARG A 19 10.29 -11.01 5.46
C ARG A 19 9.18 -10.59 4.50
N LEU A 20 7.91 -10.67 4.93
CA LEU A 20 6.78 -10.27 4.08
C LEU A 20 6.85 -8.79 3.67
N GLN A 21 7.32 -7.93 4.56
CA GLN A 21 7.49 -6.52 4.26
C GLN A 21 8.60 -6.28 3.24
N GLN A 22 9.69 -7.04 3.27
CA GLN A 22 10.73 -6.98 2.24
C GLN A 22 10.21 -7.45 0.88
N GLU A 23 9.46 -8.56 0.84
CA GLU A 23 8.83 -9.06 -0.39
C GLU A 23 7.88 -8.01 -0.98
N ARG A 24 7.05 -7.36 -0.16
CA ARG A 24 6.17 -6.25 -0.60
C ARG A 24 6.96 -5.08 -1.19
N ILE A 25 8.04 -4.64 -0.55
CA ILE A 25 8.87 -3.53 -1.04
C ILE A 25 9.49 -3.88 -2.40
N ALA A 26 9.92 -5.13 -2.58
CA ALA A 26 10.56 -5.57 -3.82
C ALA A 26 9.62 -5.54 -5.04
N VAL A 27 8.32 -5.77 -4.84
CA VAL A 27 7.28 -5.77 -5.91
C VAL A 27 6.64 -4.39 -6.09
N SER A 28 6.76 -3.51 -5.09
CA SER A 28 6.23 -2.14 -5.15
C SER A 28 6.68 -1.29 -6.37
N PRO A 29 7.86 -1.48 -6.99
CA PRO A 29 8.26 -0.71 -8.17
C PRO A 29 7.38 -0.95 -9.39
N GLU A 30 6.74 -2.11 -9.51
CA GLU A 30 5.85 -2.42 -10.65
C GLU A 30 4.63 -1.49 -10.61
N PHE A 31 4.01 -1.32 -9.45
CA PHE A 31 2.92 -0.36 -9.26
C PHE A 31 3.36 1.09 -9.49
N VAL A 32 4.59 1.46 -9.04
CA VAL A 32 5.12 2.80 -9.26
C VAL A 32 5.30 3.05 -10.76
N ALA A 33 5.87 2.10 -11.50
CA ALA A 33 6.01 2.19 -12.95
C ALA A 33 4.66 2.32 -13.65
N ASP A 34 3.64 1.54 -13.25
CA ASP A 34 2.29 1.65 -13.81
C ASP A 34 1.70 3.05 -13.61
N VAL A 35 1.97 3.71 -12.47
CA VAL A 35 1.52 5.08 -12.19
C VAL A 35 2.32 6.11 -12.99
N GLU A 36 3.64 5.97 -13.05
CA GLU A 36 4.52 6.89 -13.78
C GLU A 36 4.27 6.84 -15.30
N ASP A 37 4.03 5.64 -15.84
CA ASP A 37 3.73 5.41 -17.26
C ASP A 37 2.25 5.67 -17.60
N GLY A 38 1.42 5.99 -16.60
CA GLY A 38 -0.01 6.28 -16.78
C GLY A 38 -0.86 5.07 -17.16
N VAL A 39 -0.33 3.85 -16.98
CA VAL A 39 -1.08 2.58 -17.13
C VAL A 39 -2.14 2.44 -16.05
N TYR A 40 -1.81 2.86 -14.83
CA TYR A 40 -2.74 2.92 -13.71
C TYR A 40 -3.06 4.37 -13.33
N PRO A 41 -4.34 4.72 -13.10
CA PRO A 41 -5.51 3.84 -13.16
C PRO A 41 -5.96 3.52 -14.59
N ALA A 42 -6.28 2.24 -14.83
CA ALA A 42 -7.01 1.81 -16.03
C ALA A 42 -8.47 2.27 -16.00
N ALA A 43 -9.17 2.21 -17.14
CA ALA A 43 -10.54 2.70 -17.26
C ALA A 43 -11.52 2.04 -16.27
N GLU A 44 -11.38 0.74 -15.98
CA GLU A 44 -12.20 0.06 -14.96
C GLU A 44 -11.97 0.55 -13.52
N HIS A 45 -10.86 1.23 -13.27
CA HIS A 45 -10.50 1.81 -11.97
C HIS A 45 -10.89 3.29 -11.86
N ILE A 46 -11.50 3.86 -12.90
CA ILE A 46 -11.93 5.25 -12.95
C ILE A 46 -13.45 5.32 -12.89
N VAL A 47 -13.97 6.03 -11.88
CA VAL A 47 -15.38 6.42 -11.84
C VAL A 47 -15.48 7.86 -12.36
N SER A 48 -16.15 8.05 -13.49
CA SER A 48 -16.33 9.38 -14.08
C SER A 48 -17.23 10.25 -13.20
N ILE A 49 -16.91 11.53 -13.12
CA ILE A 49 -17.72 12.57 -12.48
C ILE A 49 -17.96 13.71 -13.49
N ASP A 50 -19.09 14.38 -13.38
CA ASP A 50 -19.36 15.60 -14.16
C ASP A 50 -18.46 16.75 -13.67
N ASP A 51 -17.91 17.54 -14.60
CA ASP A 51 -16.97 18.60 -14.29
C ASP A 51 -17.58 19.70 -13.40
N HIS A 52 -18.89 19.97 -13.51
CA HIS A 52 -19.56 20.94 -12.64
C HIS A 52 -19.56 20.47 -11.18
N GLU A 53 -19.92 19.21 -10.96
CA GLU A 53 -19.92 18.58 -9.63
C GLU A 53 -18.50 18.52 -9.03
N PHE A 54 -17.50 18.18 -9.85
CA PHE A 54 -16.11 18.15 -9.42
C PHE A 54 -15.61 19.54 -8.98
N ASN A 55 -15.90 20.58 -9.77
CA ASN A 55 -15.52 21.95 -9.44
C ASN A 55 -16.24 22.48 -8.19
N ALA A 56 -17.53 22.15 -8.03
CA ALA A 56 -18.31 22.49 -6.85
C ALA A 56 -17.75 21.82 -5.58
N PHE A 57 -17.29 20.56 -5.69
CA PHE A 57 -16.61 19.85 -4.62
C PHE A 57 -15.28 20.52 -4.24
N LEU A 58 -14.41 20.79 -5.23
CA LEU A 58 -13.11 21.41 -4.97
C LEU A 58 -13.20 22.78 -4.32
N ALA A 59 -14.21 23.58 -4.64
CA ALA A 59 -14.45 24.88 -4.00
C ALA A 59 -14.76 24.78 -2.49
N GLN A 60 -15.13 23.59 -2.01
CA GLN A 60 -15.46 23.33 -0.60
C GLN A 60 -14.33 22.65 0.18
N VAL A 61 -13.32 22.10 -0.51
CA VAL A 61 -12.13 21.51 0.12
C VAL A 61 -11.19 22.64 0.55
N LYS A 62 -10.87 22.71 1.83
CA LYS A 62 -9.94 23.68 2.42
C LYS A 62 -8.51 23.16 2.43
#